data_AF-A0A971MF36-F1
#
_entry.id   AF-A0A971MF36-F1
#
_cell.length_a   1.000
_cell.length_b   1.000
_cell.length_c   1.000
_cell.angle_alpha   90.00
_cell.angle_beta   90.00
_cell.angle_gamma   90.00
#
_symmetry.space_group_name_H-M   'P 1'
#
loop_
_entity.id
_entity.type
_entity.pdbx_description
1 polymer ?
#
loop_
_entity_poly.entity_id
_entity_poly.type
_entity_poly.pdbx_seq_one_letter_code
_entity_poly.pdbx_strand_id
1 'polypeptide(L)' 'VYYQSLRARGKHHLTAIGAVARKMCNIIFAVLRDNKPYVPHI' A
#
# COMPACT_ATOMS: atom_id res chain seq x y z
N VAL A 1 -2.11 -9.44 -2.61
CA VAL A 1 -2.00 -10.08 -1.27
C VAL A 1 -2.39 -9.15 -0.10
N TYR A 2 -1.84 -7.92 -0.01
CA TYR A 2 -2.05 -7.04 1.14
C TYR A 2 -3.51 -6.64 1.43
N TYR A 3 -4.29 -6.25 0.41
CA TYR A 3 -5.71 -5.93 0.58
C TYR A 3 -6.54 -7.11 1.10
N GLN A 4 -6.33 -8.31 0.54
CA GLN A 4 -7.02 -9.52 0.99
C GLN A 4 -6.61 -9.89 2.42
N SER A 5 -5.34 -9.71 2.81
CA SER A 5 -4.92 -9.90 4.21
C SER A 5 -5.61 -8.95 5.18
N LEU A 6 -5.87 -7.69 4.76
CA LEU A 6 -6.61 -6.72 5.58
C LEU A 6 -8.09 -7.11 5.72
N ARG A 7 -8.71 -7.61 4.65
CA ARG A 7 -10.07 -8.15 4.70
C ARG A 7 -10.17 -9.42 5.54
N ALA A 8 -9.19 -10.33 5.45
CA ALA A 8 -9.12 -11.55 6.26
C ALA A 8 -8.98 -11.25 7.76
N ARG A 9 -8.34 -10.12 8.11
CA ARG A 9 -8.27 -9.60 9.50
C ARG A 9 -9.57 -8.95 9.99
N GLY A 10 -10.66 -9.03 9.23
CA GLY A 10 -11.97 -8.46 9.60
C GLY A 10 -12.08 -6.95 9.45
N LYS A 11 -11.12 -6.27 8.78
CA LYS A 11 -11.21 -4.82 8.54
C LYS A 11 -12.34 -4.52 7.55
N HIS A 12 -13.12 -3.48 7.84
CA HIS A 12 -14.13 -2.98 6.91
C HIS A 12 -13.49 -2.59 5.58
N HIS A 13 -14.24 -2.76 4.48
CA HIS A 13 -13.75 -2.54 3.13
C HIS A 13 -13.09 -1.16 2.95
N LEU A 14 -13.74 -0.11 3.44
CA LEU A 14 -13.24 1.26 3.38
C LEU A 14 -11.93 1.45 4.15
N THR A 15 -11.77 0.80 5.30
CA THR A 15 -10.54 0.84 6.10
C THR A 15 -9.39 0.10 5.40
N ALA A 16 -9.69 -1.03 4.76
CA ALA A 16 -8.71 -1.79 3.99
C ALA A 16 -8.22 -1.00 2.78
N ILE A 17 -9.12 -0.31 2.06
CA ILE A 17 -8.75 0.58 0.95
C ILE A 17 -7.88 1.74 1.46
N GLY A 18 -8.27 2.40 2.55
CA GLY A 18 -7.47 3.50 3.11
C GLY A 18 -6.05 3.07 3.47
N ALA A 19 -5.88 1.88 4.04
CA ALA A 19 -4.56 1.32 4.34
C ALA A 19 -3.74 1.01 3.07
N VAL A 20 -4.37 0.54 2.00
CA VAL A 20 -3.72 0.34 0.70
C VAL A 20 -3.32 1.68 0.09
N ALA A 21 -4.22 2.67 0.08
CA ALA A 21 -3.96 4.00 -0.46
C ALA A 21 -2.77 4.67 0.23
N ARG A 22 -2.72 4.66 1.57
CA ARG A 22 -1.58 5.19 2.33
C ARG A 22 -0.26 4.47 1.98
N LYS A 23 -0.29 3.15 1.83
CA LYS A 23 0.89 2.38 1.41
C LYS A 23 1.39 2.83 0.04
N MET A 24 0.49 3.03 -0.92
CA MET A 24 0.84 3.48 -2.28
C MET A 24 1.39 4.91 -2.29
N CYS A 25 0.74 5.85 -1.59
CA CYS A 25 1.23 7.22 -1.46
C CYS A 25 2.65 7.28 -0.88
N ASN A 26 2.93 6.44 0.13
CA ASN A 26 4.25 6.42 0.77
C ASN A 26 5.34 5.85 -0.17
N ILE A 27 4.98 4.86 -1.00
CA ILE A 27 5.87 4.33 -2.04
C ILE A 27 6.19 5.43 -3.07
N ILE A 28 5.18 6.14 -3.57
CA ILE A 28 5.37 7.23 -4.54
C ILE A 28 6.26 8.32 -3.93
N PHE A 29 6.01 8.70 -2.68
CA PHE A 29 6.84 9.67 -1.96
C PHE A 29 8.30 9.21 -1.85
N ALA A 30 8.54 7.93 -1.51
CA ALA A 30 9.90 7.38 -1.42
C ALA A 30 10.62 7.36 -2.78
N VAL A 31 9.91 7.00 -3.86
CA VAL A 31 10.46 7.00 -5.23
C VAL A 31 10.87 8.41 -5.66
N LEU A 32 10.00 9.40 -5.40
CA LEU A 32 10.29 10.81 -5.73
C LEU A 32 11.43 11.38 -4.88
N ARG A 33 11.47 11.03 -3.58
CA ARG A 33 12.52 11.49 -2.65
C ARG A 33 13.89 10.93 -3.01
N ASP A 34 13.97 9.63 -3.22
CA ASP A 34 15.26 8.93 -3.35
C ASP A 34 15.70 8.79 -4.82
N ASN A 35 14.88 9.20 -5.79
CA ASN A 35 15.09 9.03 -7.23
C ASN A 35 15.44 7.58 -7.63
N LYS A 36 14.98 6.61 -6.84
CA LYS A 36 15.22 5.19 -7.07
C LYS A 36 14.04 4.58 -7.83
N PRO A 37 14.30 3.75 -8.84
CA PRO A 37 13.24 3.07 -9.57
C PRO A 37 12.43 2.18 -8.61
N TYR A 38 11.11 2.19 -8.78
CA TYR A 38 10.22 1.35 -8.00
C TYR A 38 10.46 -0.13 -8.31
N VAL A 39 10.84 -0.93 -7.31
CA VAL A 39 10.96 -2.38 -7.42
C VAL A 39 9.82 -3.03 -6.62
N PRO A 40 8.71 -3.42 -7.27
CA PRO A 40 7.64 -4.14 -6.59
C PRO A 40 8.13 -5.53 -6.15
N HIS A 41 8.07 -5.80 -4.84
CA HIS A 41 8.14 -7.16 -4.32
C HIS A 41 6.71 -7.73 -4.34
N ILE A 42 6.46 -8.63 -5.30
CA ILE A 42 5.14 -9.24 -5.58
C ILE A 42 4.91 -10.43 -4.64
#